data_AF-A0AAN0ITY3-F1
#
_entry.id   AF-A0AAN0ITY3-F1
#
_cell.length_a   1.000
_cell.length_b   1.000
_cell.length_c   1.000
_cell.angle_alpha   90.00
_cell.angle_beta   90.00
_cell.angle_gamma   90.00
#
_symmetry.space_group_name_H-M   'P 1'
#
loop_
_entity.id
_entity.type
_entity.pdbx_description
1 polymer ?
#
loop_
_entity_poly.entity_id
_entity_poly.type
_entity_poly.pdbx_seq_one_letter_code
_entity_poly.pdbx_strand_id
1 'polypeptide(L)'
;MKQEIQEKDFLIAKKKKETSPLHTTIEKMKQEIQEKDFLIAKKKKETSPLHTTIEKMKQEIQEKDFLIAKKMKETSELTETLKDNTEEMKNKDAKISADGLELISLKEKLAEKEIANYRIPTLNFLDDAMYTPPVDVIMMSFGKYNKLDEDWYSRAFYTHTNGYKMCLCIRYDDKKKSSNLHAHLMVGDYDDNLQWPFRGTLMTEILHRKTRTFHYLAEIVFDDDKFCGRIWNGVPIEAGMASSIVGEGISFAEAVQEPFTEYLEDNSIVIRVKSVNVESLVRISAVISPPPNDKKMVFEITGFSHHKKSNSECI
;
A
#
# COMPACT_ATOMS: atom_id res chain seq x y z
N MET A 1 -6.35 -124.97 85.08
CA MET A 1 -5.13 -124.50 84.38
C MET A 1 -5.15 -124.76 82.86
N LYS A 2 -5.45 -125.97 82.33
CA LYS A 2 -5.54 -126.20 80.87
C LYS A 2 -6.73 -125.51 80.16
N GLN A 3 -7.91 -125.44 80.79
CA GLN A 3 -9.12 -124.81 80.20
C GLN A 3 -9.01 -123.28 80.10
N GLU A 4 -8.48 -122.59 81.11
CA GLU A 4 -8.26 -121.14 81.08
C GLU A 4 -7.29 -120.68 79.99
N ILE A 5 -6.28 -121.50 79.67
CA ILE A 5 -5.32 -121.21 78.61
C ILE A 5 -6.00 -121.32 77.23
N GLN A 6 -6.82 -122.37 77.02
CA GLN A 6 -7.58 -122.53 75.77
C GLN A 6 -8.60 -121.41 75.55
N GLU A 7 -9.25 -120.93 76.61
CA GLU A 7 -10.24 -119.85 76.52
C GLU A 7 -9.57 -118.50 76.25
N LYS A 8 -8.40 -118.23 76.86
CA LYS A 8 -7.57 -117.07 76.52
C LYS A 8 -7.04 -117.13 75.10
N ASP A 9 -6.58 -118.29 74.62
CA ASP A 9 -6.11 -118.47 73.25
C ASP A 9 -7.24 -118.28 72.22
N PHE A 10 -8.45 -118.74 72.54
CA PHE A 10 -9.64 -118.49 71.72
C PHE A 10 -10.02 -117.01 71.68
N LEU A 11 -9.95 -116.32 72.83
CA LEU A 11 -10.23 -114.89 72.91
C LEU A 11 -9.17 -114.05 72.17
N ILE A 12 -7.90 -114.46 72.23
CA ILE A 12 -6.79 -113.87 71.46
C ILE A 12 -7.01 -114.09 69.97
N ALA A 13 -7.38 -115.30 69.54
CA ALA A 13 -7.68 -115.61 68.15
C ALA A 13 -8.88 -114.81 67.61
N LYS A 14 -9.94 -114.66 68.42
CA LYS A 14 -11.11 -113.83 68.09
C LYS A 14 -10.74 -112.36 67.95
N LYS A 15 -10.03 -111.79 68.93
CA LYS A 15 -9.55 -110.39 68.85
C LYS A 15 -8.60 -110.18 67.67
N LYS A 16 -7.73 -111.14 67.35
CA LYS A 16 -6.82 -111.07 66.20
C LYS A 16 -7.57 -111.12 64.87
N LYS A 17 -8.69 -111.85 64.81
CA LYS A 17 -9.60 -111.89 63.66
C LYS A 17 -10.40 -110.59 63.51
N GLU A 18 -10.74 -109.93 64.61
CA GLU A 18 -11.40 -108.62 64.63
C GLU A 18 -10.43 -107.45 64.33
N THR A 19 -9.15 -107.54 64.71
CA THR A 19 -8.15 -106.48 64.45
C THR A 19 -7.54 -106.49 63.05
N SER A 20 -7.58 -107.63 62.34
CA SER A 20 -7.02 -107.75 60.98
C SER A 20 -7.74 -106.87 59.92
N PRO A 21 -9.09 -106.80 59.89
CA PRO A 21 -9.83 -105.87 59.01
C PRO A 21 -9.60 -104.40 59.35
N LEU A 22 -9.48 -104.08 60.65
CA LEU A 22 -9.15 -102.75 61.13
C LEU A 22 -7.75 -102.32 60.66
N HIS A 23 -6.75 -103.20 60.77
CA HIS A 23 -5.39 -102.93 60.29
C HIS A 23 -5.36 -102.67 58.78
N THR A 24 -6.08 -103.46 57.98
CA THR A 24 -6.12 -103.26 56.52
C THR A 24 -6.83 -101.96 56.13
N THR A 25 -7.84 -101.55 56.90
CA THR A 25 -8.52 -100.26 56.70
C THR A 25 -7.61 -99.07 57.05
N ILE A 26 -6.88 -99.16 58.17
CA ILE A 26 -5.90 -98.14 58.58
C ILE A 26 -4.79 -97.97 57.55
N GLU A 27 -4.28 -99.06 56.96
CA GLU A 27 -3.25 -98.98 55.92
C GLU A 27 -3.77 -98.37 54.61
N LYS A 28 -5.01 -98.66 54.21
CA LYS A 28 -5.65 -97.95 53.07
C LYS A 28 -5.82 -96.46 53.34
N MET A 29 -6.27 -96.09 54.54
CA MET A 29 -6.40 -94.69 54.94
C MET A 29 -5.03 -93.97 54.97
N LYS A 30 -3.96 -94.63 55.43
CA LYS A 30 -2.59 -94.08 55.34
C LYS A 30 -2.16 -93.81 53.90
N GLN A 31 -2.44 -94.75 52.99
CA GLN A 31 -2.11 -94.57 51.56
C GLN A 31 -2.88 -93.39 50.96
N GLU A 32 -4.18 -93.25 51.24
CA GLU A 32 -4.96 -92.08 50.80
C GLU A 32 -4.45 -90.77 51.39
N ILE A 33 -4.02 -90.76 52.66
CA ILE A 33 -3.43 -89.58 53.30
C ILE A 33 -2.13 -89.19 52.59
N GLN A 34 -1.24 -90.16 52.31
CA GLN A 34 0.00 -89.91 51.59
C GLN A 34 -0.23 -89.33 50.18
N GLU A 35 -1.24 -89.83 49.47
CA GLU A 35 -1.58 -89.35 48.13
C GLU A 35 -2.17 -87.93 48.17
N LYS A 36 -3.02 -87.64 49.15
CA LYS A 36 -3.54 -86.28 49.40
C LYS A 36 -2.43 -85.31 49.79
N ASP A 37 -1.49 -85.71 50.64
CA ASP A 37 -0.34 -84.90 51.03
C ASP A 37 0.57 -84.57 49.83
N PHE A 38 0.78 -85.53 48.93
CA PHE A 38 1.51 -85.31 47.69
C PHE A 38 0.81 -84.30 46.77
N LEU A 39 -0.51 -84.42 46.61
CA LEU A 39 -1.33 -83.47 45.85
C LEU A 39 -1.30 -82.05 46.44
N ILE A 40 -1.38 -81.94 47.78
CA ILE A 40 -1.25 -80.67 48.49
C ILE A 40 0.13 -80.05 48.24
N ALA A 41 1.20 -80.85 48.32
CA ALA A 41 2.57 -80.38 48.06
C ALA A 41 2.74 -79.88 46.62
N LYS A 42 2.15 -80.59 45.64
CA LYS A 42 2.17 -80.18 44.23
C LYS A 42 1.42 -78.86 44.01
N LYS A 43 0.18 -78.74 44.50
CA LYS A 43 -0.59 -77.49 44.40
C LYS A 43 0.11 -76.33 45.09
N LYS A 44 0.74 -76.56 46.24
CA LYS A 44 1.50 -75.55 46.97
C LYS A 44 2.70 -75.02 46.18
N LYS A 45 3.39 -75.91 45.45
CA LYS A 45 4.46 -75.52 44.50
C LYS A 45 3.94 -74.67 43.34
N GLU A 46 2.75 -74.99 42.80
CA GLU A 46 2.13 -74.23 41.70
C GLU A 46 1.59 -72.87 42.14
N THR A 47 1.07 -72.74 43.37
CA THR A 47 0.53 -71.47 43.89
C THR A 47 1.59 -70.42 44.23
N SER A 48 2.82 -70.84 44.53
CA SER A 48 3.90 -69.92 44.95
C SER A 48 4.34 -68.95 43.83
N PRO A 49 4.62 -69.41 42.59
CA PRO A 49 4.91 -68.53 41.46
C PRO A 49 3.74 -67.61 41.07
N LEU A 50 2.50 -68.09 41.21
CA LEU A 50 1.31 -67.28 40.93
C LEU A 50 1.21 -66.10 41.92
N HIS A 51 1.48 -66.34 43.20
CA HIS A 51 1.46 -65.29 44.21
C HIS A 51 2.52 -64.21 43.93
N THR A 52 3.73 -64.59 43.51
CA THR A 52 4.78 -63.61 43.18
C THR A 52 4.45 -62.81 41.93
N THR A 53 3.82 -63.41 40.92
CA THR A 53 3.34 -62.68 39.73
C THR A 53 2.23 -61.69 40.08
N ILE A 54 1.28 -62.06 40.94
CA ILE A 54 0.21 -61.17 41.40
C ILE A 54 0.77 -59.96 42.13
N GLU A 55 1.75 -60.15 43.02
CA GLU A 55 2.38 -59.03 43.74
C GLU A 55 3.13 -58.08 42.78
N LYS A 56 3.82 -58.61 41.76
CA LYS A 56 4.45 -57.77 40.72
C LYS A 56 3.42 -56.96 39.93
N MET A 57 2.35 -57.59 39.47
CA MET A 57 1.27 -56.90 38.76
C MET A 57 0.63 -55.82 39.63
N LYS A 58 0.47 -56.07 40.93
CA LYS A 58 -0.07 -55.09 41.89
C LYS A 58 0.84 -53.88 42.05
N GLN A 59 2.17 -54.08 42.09
CA GLN A 59 3.14 -52.98 42.10
C GLN A 59 3.06 -52.15 40.81
N GLU A 60 3.02 -52.81 39.63
CA GLU A 60 2.87 -52.10 38.35
C GLU A 60 1.57 -51.28 38.25
N ILE A 61 0.46 -51.80 38.80
CA ILE A 61 -0.82 -51.07 38.86
C ILE A 61 -0.65 -49.81 39.73
N GLN A 62 -0.04 -49.94 40.91
CA GLN A 62 0.18 -48.79 41.80
C GLN A 62 1.05 -47.70 41.14
N GLU A 63 2.10 -48.08 40.40
CA GLU A 63 2.93 -47.14 39.66
C GLU A 63 2.15 -46.42 38.54
N LYS A 64 1.32 -47.16 37.80
CA LYS A 64 0.47 -46.60 36.75
C LYS A 64 -0.58 -45.65 37.31
N ASP A 65 -1.20 -45.99 38.44
CA ASP A 65 -2.18 -45.12 39.11
C ASP A 65 -1.54 -43.80 39.55
N PHE A 66 -0.32 -43.84 40.08
CA PHE A 66 0.43 -42.64 40.42
C PHE A 66 0.71 -41.77 39.18
N LEU A 67 1.09 -42.38 38.06
CA LEU A 67 1.34 -41.67 36.81
C LEU A 67 0.05 -41.04 36.24
N ILE A 68 -1.07 -41.76 36.31
CA ILE A 68 -2.40 -41.26 35.91
C ILE A 68 -2.78 -40.04 36.75
N ALA A 69 -2.61 -40.09 38.07
CA ALA A 69 -2.91 -38.97 38.96
C ALA A 69 -2.06 -37.73 38.63
N LYS A 70 -0.77 -37.92 38.35
CA LYS A 70 0.12 -36.83 37.91
C LYS A 70 -0.36 -36.22 36.60
N LYS A 71 -0.68 -37.07 35.60
CA LYS A 71 -1.15 -36.61 34.29
C LYS A 71 -2.50 -35.91 34.37
N MET A 72 -3.42 -36.38 35.22
CA MET A 72 -4.70 -35.72 35.47
C MET A 72 -4.52 -34.30 36.03
N LYS A 73 -3.55 -34.12 36.93
CA LYS A 73 -3.21 -32.79 37.46
C LYS A 73 -2.68 -31.85 36.37
N GLU A 74 -1.71 -32.32 35.58
CA GLU A 74 -1.17 -31.55 34.44
C GLU A 74 -2.27 -31.17 33.44
N THR A 75 -3.19 -32.09 33.12
CA THR A 75 -4.31 -31.78 32.21
C THR A 75 -5.27 -30.75 32.80
N SER A 76 -5.50 -30.76 34.11
CA SER A 76 -6.35 -29.78 34.80
C SER A 76 -5.77 -28.37 34.69
N GLU A 77 -4.47 -28.23 34.95
CA GLU A 77 -3.75 -26.95 34.86
C GLU A 77 -3.75 -26.40 33.41
N LEU A 78 -3.56 -27.29 32.42
CA LEU A 78 -3.65 -26.92 31.01
C LEU A 78 -5.06 -26.48 30.59
N THR A 79 -6.13 -27.11 31.10
CA THR A 79 -7.50 -26.67 30.81
C THR A 79 -7.83 -25.30 31.39
N GLU A 80 -7.27 -24.95 32.56
CA GLU A 80 -7.47 -23.64 33.17
C GLU A 80 -6.80 -22.54 32.34
N THR A 81 -5.54 -22.73 31.98
CA THR A 81 -4.81 -21.78 31.11
C THR A 81 -5.43 -21.61 29.72
N LEU A 82 -5.98 -22.68 29.13
CA LEU A 82 -6.72 -22.58 27.86
C LEU A 82 -7.99 -21.72 27.98
N LYS A 83 -8.67 -21.78 29.13
CA LYS A 83 -9.88 -20.98 29.38
C LYS A 83 -9.55 -19.50 29.46
N ASP A 84 -8.48 -19.14 30.17
CA ASP A 84 -8.01 -17.76 30.28
C ASP A 84 -7.59 -17.20 28.92
N ASN A 85 -6.81 -17.95 28.16
CA ASN A 85 -6.39 -17.56 26.81
C ASN A 85 -7.58 -17.39 25.85
N THR A 86 -8.61 -18.22 25.98
CA THR A 86 -9.83 -18.12 25.18
C THR A 86 -10.56 -16.80 25.46
N GLU A 87 -10.62 -16.38 26.72
CA GLU A 87 -11.25 -15.12 27.10
C GLU A 87 -10.44 -13.90 26.64
N GLU A 88 -9.11 -13.98 26.72
CA GLU A 88 -8.23 -12.95 26.18
C GLU A 88 -8.40 -12.79 24.66
N MET A 89 -8.52 -13.89 23.91
CA MET A 89 -8.77 -13.82 22.47
C MET A 89 -10.12 -13.16 22.14
N LYS A 90 -11.20 -13.51 22.85
CA LYS A 90 -12.51 -12.85 22.63
C LYS A 90 -12.44 -11.34 22.84
N ASN A 91 -11.71 -10.90 23.87
CA ASN A 91 -11.54 -9.48 24.15
C ASN A 91 -10.74 -8.77 23.04
N LYS A 92 -9.70 -9.42 22.50
CA LYS A 92 -8.94 -8.91 21.35
C LYS A 92 -9.79 -8.86 20.09
N ASP A 93 -10.62 -9.87 19.83
CA ASP A 93 -11.52 -9.91 18.67
C ASP A 93 -12.55 -8.78 18.72
N ALA A 94 -13.14 -8.51 19.90
CA ALA A 94 -14.06 -7.40 20.09
C ALA A 94 -13.40 -6.04 19.81
N LYS A 95 -12.14 -5.88 20.24
CA LYS A 95 -11.36 -4.66 19.98
C LYS A 95 -11.04 -4.49 18.49
N ILE A 96 -10.60 -5.55 17.81
CA ILE A 96 -10.33 -5.53 16.37
C ILE A 96 -11.59 -5.16 15.59
N SER A 97 -12.75 -5.66 16.02
CA SER A 97 -14.03 -5.32 15.40
C SER A 97 -14.37 -3.82 15.56
N ALA A 98 -14.14 -3.23 16.74
CA ALA A 98 -14.34 -1.81 16.98
C ALA A 98 -13.37 -0.95 16.13
N ASP A 99 -12.09 -1.28 16.13
CA ASP A 99 -11.06 -0.58 15.34
C ASP A 99 -11.37 -0.67 13.83
N GLY A 100 -11.93 -1.79 13.37
CA GLY A 100 -12.38 -1.97 11.99
C GLY A 100 -13.51 -1.02 11.59
N LEU A 101 -14.48 -0.77 12.48
CA LEU A 101 -15.57 0.19 12.24
C LEU A 101 -15.06 1.64 12.19
N GLU A 102 -14.11 2.01 13.06
CA GLU A 102 -13.47 3.33 13.01
C GLU A 102 -12.69 3.53 11.70
N LEU A 103 -11.97 2.50 11.24
CA LEU A 103 -11.24 2.55 9.97
C LEU A 103 -12.18 2.74 8.76
N ILE A 104 -13.35 2.09 8.76
CA ILE A 104 -14.37 2.28 7.71
C ILE A 104 -14.86 3.74 7.73
N SER A 105 -15.19 4.28 8.90
CA SER A 105 -15.65 5.67 9.02
C SER A 105 -14.58 6.69 8.58
N LEU A 106 -13.31 6.44 8.90
CA LEU A 106 -12.20 7.29 8.47
C LEU A 106 -11.98 7.20 6.96
N LYS A 107 -12.13 6.02 6.36
CA LYS A 107 -12.03 5.82 4.91
C LYS A 107 -13.15 6.53 4.15
N GLU A 108 -14.37 6.47 4.66
CA GLU A 108 -15.51 7.21 4.10
C GLU A 108 -15.25 8.73 4.14
N LYS A 109 -14.80 9.26 5.28
CA LYS A 109 -14.42 10.68 5.40
C LYS A 109 -13.26 11.09 4.50
N LEU A 110 -12.30 10.19 4.25
CA LEU A 110 -11.20 10.42 3.33
C LEU A 110 -11.70 10.44 1.88
N ALA A 111 -12.54 9.48 1.49
CA ALA A 111 -13.16 9.42 0.18
C ALA A 111 -14.03 10.65 -0.10
N GLU A 112 -14.78 11.13 0.89
CA GLU A 112 -15.56 12.38 0.80
C GLU A 112 -14.65 13.60 0.62
N LYS A 113 -13.50 13.67 1.31
CA LYS A 113 -12.49 14.72 1.11
C LYS A 113 -11.78 14.64 -0.25
N GLU A 114 -11.56 13.44 -0.76
CA GLU A 114 -10.94 13.21 -2.07
C GLU A 114 -11.88 13.56 -3.22
N ILE A 115 -13.15 13.21 -3.13
CA ILE A 115 -14.18 13.56 -4.13
C ILE A 115 -14.46 15.08 -4.12
N ALA A 116 -14.35 15.74 -2.96
CA ALA A 116 -14.47 17.20 -2.85
C ALA A 116 -13.27 17.97 -3.46
N ASN A 117 -12.18 17.28 -3.81
CA ASN A 117 -10.98 17.89 -4.36
C ASN A 117 -10.74 17.33 -5.77
N TYR A 118 -11.41 17.89 -6.78
CA TYR A 118 -10.92 17.84 -8.16
C TYR A 118 -9.50 18.37 -8.16
N ARG A 119 -8.50 17.49 -8.03
CA ARG A 119 -7.10 17.88 -7.90
C ARG A 119 -6.69 18.44 -9.25
N ILE A 120 -6.59 19.76 -9.32
CA ILE A 120 -6.11 20.48 -10.49
C ILE A 120 -4.74 19.91 -10.85
N PRO A 121 -4.54 19.40 -12.09
CA PRO A 121 -3.29 18.81 -12.48
C PRO A 121 -2.14 19.80 -12.34
N THR A 122 -0.97 19.32 -11.95
CA THR A 122 0.21 20.15 -11.75
C THR A 122 1.24 19.84 -12.84
N LEU A 123 1.53 20.83 -13.67
CA LEU A 123 2.52 20.78 -14.75
C LEU A 123 3.92 21.07 -14.21
N ASN A 124 4.57 20.02 -13.71
CA ASN A 124 5.96 20.06 -13.25
C ASN A 124 6.76 18.78 -13.57
N PHE A 125 6.12 17.71 -14.04
CA PHE A 125 6.76 16.45 -14.40
C PHE A 125 6.76 16.22 -15.92
N LEU A 126 7.79 15.53 -16.41
CA LEU A 126 7.87 15.06 -17.80
C LEU A 126 6.97 13.84 -17.98
N ASP A 127 5.70 14.07 -18.28
CA ASP A 127 4.83 13.06 -18.86
C ASP A 127 4.23 13.55 -20.19
N ASP A 128 3.82 12.58 -21.02
CA ASP A 128 3.18 12.81 -22.32
C ASP A 128 1.67 13.08 -22.17
N ALA A 129 1.21 13.44 -20.97
CA ALA A 129 -0.20 13.65 -20.70
C ALA A 129 -0.69 14.98 -21.33
N MET A 130 -1.87 14.93 -21.96
CA MET A 130 -2.55 16.11 -22.48
C MET A 130 -3.33 16.79 -21.35
N TYR A 131 -2.82 17.93 -20.89
CA TYR A 131 -3.46 18.71 -19.84
C TYR A 131 -4.33 19.81 -20.43
N THR A 132 -5.55 19.93 -19.91
CA THR A 132 -6.47 21.03 -20.21
C THR A 132 -6.80 21.80 -18.93
N PRO A 133 -7.07 23.11 -19.00
CA PRO A 133 -7.50 23.90 -17.85
C PRO A 133 -8.71 23.30 -17.10
N PRO A 134 -8.80 23.49 -15.78
CA PRO A 134 -7.84 24.20 -14.94
C PRO A 134 -6.54 23.40 -14.75
N VAL A 135 -5.38 24.08 -14.77
CA VAL A 135 -4.06 23.45 -14.58
C VAL A 135 -3.08 24.36 -13.83
N ASP A 136 -2.33 23.81 -12.90
CA ASP A 136 -1.31 24.52 -12.11
C ASP A 136 0.06 24.36 -12.77
N VAL A 137 0.60 25.45 -13.30
CA VAL A 137 1.91 25.50 -13.93
C VAL A 137 2.96 25.88 -12.89
N ILE A 138 3.93 24.98 -12.64
CA ILE A 138 5.05 25.30 -11.76
C ILE A 138 6.24 25.73 -12.62
N MET A 139 6.67 26.96 -12.41
CA MET A 139 7.86 27.50 -13.03
C MET A 139 8.97 27.49 -11.97
N MET A 140 9.98 26.61 -12.16
CA MET A 140 11.15 26.44 -11.27
C MET A 140 12.38 27.25 -11.73
N SER A 141 13.22 27.67 -10.79
CA SER A 141 14.46 28.44 -11.03
C SER A 141 14.26 29.93 -11.37
N PHE A 142 13.30 30.60 -10.74
CA PHE A 142 12.97 32.02 -10.97
C PHE A 142 14.21 32.93 -10.97
N GLY A 143 15.07 32.83 -9.97
CA GLY A 143 16.26 33.67 -9.81
C GLY A 143 17.30 33.53 -10.92
N LYS A 144 17.30 32.41 -11.66
CA LYS A 144 18.13 32.23 -12.86
C LYS A 144 17.60 33.10 -14.00
N TYR A 145 16.32 32.98 -14.31
CA TYR A 145 15.72 33.63 -15.48
C TYR A 145 15.40 35.11 -15.26
N ASN A 146 15.10 35.53 -14.03
CA ASN A 146 14.81 36.92 -13.68
C ASN A 146 16.02 37.87 -13.84
N LYS A 147 17.19 37.36 -14.27
CA LYS A 147 18.45 38.13 -14.39
C LYS A 147 19.20 37.95 -15.71
N LEU A 148 18.88 36.93 -16.50
CA LEU A 148 19.71 36.51 -17.64
C LEU A 148 19.26 37.06 -19.00
N ASP A 149 18.21 37.90 -19.04
CA ASP A 149 17.55 38.29 -20.30
C ASP A 149 17.09 37.06 -21.14
N GLU A 150 16.95 35.92 -20.47
CA GLU A 150 16.48 34.66 -21.05
C GLU A 150 15.00 34.47 -20.77
N ASP A 151 14.27 34.07 -21.79
CA ASP A 151 12.86 33.74 -21.72
C ASP A 151 12.63 32.46 -20.90
N TRP A 152 11.73 32.53 -19.93
CA TRP A 152 11.41 31.40 -19.08
C TRP A 152 10.08 30.78 -19.49
N TYR A 153 10.15 29.68 -20.25
CA TYR A 153 8.97 28.99 -20.74
C TYR A 153 8.49 27.90 -19.76
N SER A 154 7.17 27.75 -19.67
CA SER A 154 6.53 26.64 -18.96
C SER A 154 6.43 25.38 -19.82
N ARG A 155 6.00 24.28 -19.20
CA ARG A 155 5.44 23.14 -19.96
C ARG A 155 4.21 23.56 -20.77
N ALA A 156 3.96 22.80 -21.82
CA ALA A 156 2.80 23.01 -22.68
C ALA A 156 1.50 22.46 -22.05
N PHE A 157 0.38 23.06 -22.43
CA PHE A 157 -0.98 22.60 -22.15
C PHE A 157 -1.87 22.85 -23.37
N TYR A 158 -3.03 22.21 -23.42
CA TYR A 158 -4.02 22.41 -24.46
C TYR A 158 -5.18 23.21 -23.94
N THR A 159 -5.73 24.10 -24.77
CA THR A 159 -6.91 24.90 -24.41
C THR A 159 -8.13 24.06 -24.03
N HIS A 160 -8.33 22.94 -24.73
CA HIS A 160 -9.37 21.93 -24.53
C HIS A 160 -8.92 20.62 -25.19
N THR A 161 -9.69 19.53 -25.03
CA THR A 161 -9.40 18.25 -25.70
C THR A 161 -9.32 18.46 -27.21
N ASN A 162 -8.21 18.05 -27.83
CA ASN A 162 -7.91 18.24 -29.24
C ASN A 162 -7.84 19.73 -29.68
N GLY A 163 -7.54 20.64 -28.74
CA GLY A 163 -7.49 22.09 -28.97
C GLY A 163 -6.10 22.63 -29.32
N TYR A 164 -5.96 23.95 -29.26
CA TYR A 164 -4.68 24.65 -29.46
C TYR A 164 -3.69 24.32 -28.34
N LYS A 165 -2.42 24.12 -28.69
CA LYS A 165 -1.32 23.94 -27.74
C LYS A 165 -0.75 25.30 -27.34
N MET A 166 -0.49 25.50 -26.06
CA MET A 166 -0.01 26.76 -25.49
C MET A 166 1.06 26.53 -24.42
N CYS A 167 1.86 27.55 -24.14
CA CYS A 167 2.69 27.64 -22.94
C CYS A 167 2.68 29.07 -22.36
N LEU A 168 3.07 29.20 -21.10
CA LEU A 168 3.36 30.47 -20.46
C LEU A 168 4.84 30.81 -20.64
N CYS A 169 5.16 32.09 -20.74
CA CYS A 169 6.52 32.60 -20.74
C CYS A 169 6.65 33.76 -19.78
N ILE A 170 7.69 33.79 -18.96
CA ILE A 170 8.05 34.94 -18.14
C ILE A 170 9.33 35.55 -18.72
N ARG A 171 9.28 36.85 -19.00
CA ARG A 171 10.44 37.63 -19.47
C ARG A 171 10.65 38.81 -18.55
N TYR A 172 11.91 39.11 -18.24
CA TYR A 172 12.24 40.32 -17.49
C TYR A 172 12.26 41.55 -18.41
N ASP A 173 11.45 42.56 -18.10
CA ASP A 173 11.44 43.85 -18.80
C ASP A 173 12.35 44.83 -18.07
N ASP A 174 13.48 45.13 -18.69
CA ASP A 174 14.51 45.99 -18.15
C ASP A 174 14.09 47.46 -18.03
N LYS A 175 13.13 47.91 -18.84
CA LYS A 175 12.59 49.27 -18.80
C LYS A 175 11.60 49.42 -17.66
N LYS A 176 10.70 48.44 -17.50
CA LYS A 176 9.71 48.41 -16.42
C LYS A 176 10.27 47.90 -15.09
N LYS A 177 11.49 47.35 -15.10
CA LYS A 177 12.15 46.70 -13.95
C LYS A 177 11.24 45.66 -13.29
N SER A 178 10.55 44.89 -14.12
CA SER A 178 9.53 43.92 -13.71
C SER A 178 9.60 42.69 -14.59
N SER A 179 9.24 41.53 -14.02
CA SER A 179 8.97 40.34 -14.82
C SER A 179 7.57 40.43 -15.42
N ASN A 180 7.41 40.08 -16.68
CA ASN A 180 6.15 40.11 -17.40
C ASN A 180 5.72 38.70 -17.79
N LEU A 181 4.45 38.37 -17.59
CA LEU A 181 3.84 37.14 -18.04
C LEU A 181 3.32 37.29 -19.48
N HIS A 182 3.66 36.32 -20.31
CA HIS A 182 3.17 36.14 -21.67
C HIS A 182 2.56 34.75 -21.82
N ALA A 183 1.65 34.60 -22.78
CA ALA A 183 1.14 33.32 -23.22
C ALA A 183 1.42 33.14 -24.71
N HIS A 184 1.83 31.95 -25.09
CA HIS A 184 2.29 31.63 -26.43
C HIS A 184 1.44 30.52 -27.02
N LEU A 185 1.09 30.68 -28.29
CA LEU A 185 0.61 29.58 -29.12
C LEU A 185 1.81 28.72 -29.52
N MET A 186 1.62 27.42 -29.57
CA MET A 186 2.65 26.45 -29.96
C MET A 186 2.19 25.65 -31.17
N VAL A 187 3.15 25.06 -31.89
CA VAL A 187 2.84 24.03 -32.89
C VAL A 187 2.14 22.87 -32.18
N GLY A 188 0.87 22.67 -32.50
CA GLY A 188 -0.01 21.68 -31.88
C GLY A 188 -0.27 20.47 -32.78
N ASP A 189 -0.57 19.33 -32.16
CA ASP A 189 -0.85 18.08 -32.88
C ASP A 189 -2.16 18.12 -33.66
N TYR A 190 -3.02 19.09 -33.34
CA TYR A 190 -4.37 19.23 -33.89
C TYR A 190 -4.51 20.45 -34.80
N ASP A 191 -3.42 21.18 -35.09
CA ASP A 191 -3.46 22.48 -35.79
C ASP A 191 -4.16 22.43 -37.16
N ASP A 192 -4.14 21.28 -37.85
CA ASP A 192 -4.82 21.06 -39.14
C ASP A 192 -6.35 21.05 -39.03
N ASN A 193 -6.88 20.75 -37.86
CA ASN A 193 -8.32 20.63 -37.60
C ASN A 193 -8.89 21.87 -36.89
N LEU A 194 -8.04 22.84 -36.57
CA LEU A 194 -8.40 24.03 -35.81
C LEU A 194 -8.59 25.25 -36.73
N GLN A 195 -9.35 26.22 -36.24
CA GLN A 195 -9.58 27.47 -36.95
C GLN A 195 -8.42 28.42 -36.69
N TRP A 196 -8.00 29.13 -37.73
CA TRP A 196 -6.97 30.15 -37.61
C TRP A 196 -7.47 31.44 -38.26
N PRO A 197 -7.11 32.61 -37.72
CA PRO A 197 -6.30 32.82 -36.51
C PRO A 197 -7.06 32.45 -35.21
N PHE A 198 -6.32 32.05 -34.17
CA PHE A 198 -6.88 31.80 -32.85
C PHE A 198 -7.57 33.05 -32.32
N ARG A 199 -8.70 32.86 -31.63
CA ARG A 199 -9.37 33.90 -30.86
C ARG A 199 -9.82 33.35 -29.53
N GLY A 200 -9.53 34.09 -28.47
CA GLY A 200 -9.89 33.66 -27.14
C GLY A 200 -9.24 34.45 -26.03
N THR A 201 -9.60 34.07 -24.81
CA THR A 201 -9.12 34.70 -23.59
C THR A 201 -8.63 33.64 -22.62
N LEU A 202 -7.41 33.81 -22.14
CA LEU A 202 -6.76 32.98 -21.15
C LEU A 202 -6.85 33.66 -19.78
N MET A 203 -7.49 33.02 -18.80
CA MET A 203 -7.58 33.51 -17.43
C MET A 203 -6.54 32.83 -16.55
N THR A 204 -5.73 33.64 -15.87
CA THR A 204 -4.63 33.18 -15.01
C THR A 204 -4.79 33.67 -13.57
N GLU A 205 -4.36 32.82 -12.64
CA GLU A 205 -4.28 33.11 -11.22
C GLU A 205 -2.88 32.75 -10.71
N ILE A 206 -2.41 33.38 -9.63
CA ILE A 206 -1.10 33.12 -9.03
C ILE A 206 -1.27 32.64 -7.59
N LEU A 207 -0.48 31.64 -7.18
CA LEU A 207 -0.55 31.08 -5.83
C LEU A 207 0.15 31.99 -4.81
N HIS A 208 -0.62 32.57 -3.89
CA HIS A 208 -0.07 33.23 -2.71
C HIS A 208 0.41 32.17 -1.71
N ARG A 209 1.72 32.12 -1.41
CA ARG A 209 2.34 30.99 -0.71
C ARG A 209 1.98 30.92 0.77
N LYS A 210 1.88 32.06 1.45
CA LYS A 210 1.55 32.09 2.89
C LYS A 210 0.12 31.66 3.19
N THR A 211 -0.85 32.25 2.48
CA THR A 211 -2.29 31.96 2.62
C THR A 211 -2.71 30.67 1.92
N ARG A 212 -1.87 30.17 1.00
CA ARG A 212 -2.15 29.01 0.14
C ARG A 212 -3.42 29.18 -0.70
N THR A 213 -3.68 30.41 -1.14
CA THR A 213 -4.83 30.80 -1.96
C THR A 213 -4.37 31.29 -3.32
N PHE A 214 -5.18 31.04 -4.36
CA PHE A 214 -4.94 31.59 -5.69
C PHE A 214 -5.58 32.96 -5.79
N HIS A 215 -4.80 33.95 -6.22
CA HIS A 215 -5.25 35.32 -6.47
C HIS A 215 -5.33 35.55 -7.96
N TYR A 216 -6.27 36.39 -8.40
CA TYR A 216 -6.36 36.80 -9.79
C TYR A 216 -5.02 37.42 -10.23
N LEU A 217 -4.52 37.00 -11.38
CA LEU A 217 -3.30 37.55 -11.96
C LEU A 217 -3.64 38.37 -13.21
N ALA A 218 -4.21 37.73 -14.23
CA ALA A 218 -4.45 38.38 -15.51
C ALA A 218 -5.42 37.64 -16.41
N GLU A 219 -6.07 38.39 -17.29
CA GLU A 219 -6.68 37.91 -18.53
C GLU A 219 -5.77 38.29 -19.72
N ILE A 220 -5.36 37.30 -20.49
CA ILE A 220 -4.57 37.48 -21.70
C ILE A 220 -5.50 37.24 -22.90
N VAL A 221 -5.77 38.31 -23.65
CA VAL A 221 -6.66 38.30 -24.81
C VAL A 221 -5.85 38.09 -26.08
N PHE A 222 -6.34 37.19 -26.93
CA PHE A 222 -5.79 36.89 -28.25
C PHE A 222 -6.74 37.45 -29.32
N ASP A 223 -6.57 38.72 -29.69
CA ASP A 223 -7.41 39.44 -30.66
C ASP A 223 -6.64 40.01 -31.87
N ASP A 224 -5.32 40.04 -31.82
CA ASP A 224 -4.45 40.53 -32.90
C ASP A 224 -3.99 39.41 -33.85
N ASP A 225 -4.42 39.50 -35.12
CA ASP A 225 -4.09 38.56 -36.20
C ASP A 225 -2.59 38.36 -36.42
N LYS A 226 -1.77 39.37 -36.13
CA LYS A 226 -0.32 39.27 -36.29
C LYS A 226 0.28 38.15 -35.44
N PHE A 227 -0.40 37.80 -34.36
CA PHE A 227 0.14 37.02 -33.27
C PHE A 227 -0.70 35.81 -32.92
N CYS A 228 -1.92 35.76 -33.47
CA CYS A 228 -2.83 34.64 -33.33
C CYS A 228 -2.86 33.71 -34.55
N GLY A 229 -1.98 33.93 -35.53
CA GLY A 229 -1.86 33.06 -36.70
C GLY A 229 -1.32 31.67 -36.38
N ARG A 230 -1.50 30.73 -37.33
CA ARG A 230 -0.96 29.37 -37.23
C ARG A 230 0.57 29.40 -37.15
N ILE A 231 1.12 28.65 -36.20
CA ILE A 231 2.57 28.58 -35.98
C ILE A 231 3.17 27.52 -36.91
N TRP A 232 4.12 27.95 -37.73
CA TRP A 232 4.91 27.06 -38.61
C TRP A 232 6.38 27.05 -38.21
N ASN A 233 6.90 28.22 -37.84
CA ASN A 233 8.25 28.44 -37.36
C ASN A 233 8.18 29.29 -36.09
N GLY A 234 8.96 28.94 -35.07
CA GLY A 234 8.89 29.54 -33.76
C GLY A 234 10.20 29.40 -32.97
N VAL A 235 10.16 29.74 -31.68
CA VAL A 235 11.26 29.55 -30.74
C VAL A 235 11.27 28.08 -30.31
N PRO A 236 12.35 27.32 -30.54
CA PRO A 236 12.47 25.95 -30.03
C PRO A 236 12.66 25.98 -28.51
N ILE A 237 11.78 25.27 -27.81
CA ILE A 237 11.81 25.09 -26.36
C ILE A 237 11.63 23.60 -26.02
N GLU A 238 11.86 23.22 -24.76
CA GLU A 238 11.74 21.81 -24.33
C GLU A 238 10.37 21.21 -24.63
N ALA A 239 9.30 22.01 -24.55
CA ALA A 239 7.92 21.59 -24.79
C ALA A 239 7.50 21.60 -26.29
N GLY A 240 8.39 22.01 -27.21
CA GLY A 240 8.11 22.09 -28.65
C GLY A 240 8.49 23.44 -29.27
N MET A 241 7.74 23.88 -30.28
CA MET A 241 7.96 25.17 -30.96
C MET A 241 6.89 26.17 -30.53
N ALA A 242 7.29 27.25 -29.85
CA ALA A 242 6.40 28.33 -29.43
C ALA A 242 6.44 29.52 -30.40
N SER A 243 5.36 30.29 -30.50
CA SER A 243 5.35 31.56 -31.23
C SER A 243 6.44 32.50 -30.68
N SER A 244 6.95 33.41 -31.50
CA SER A 244 7.81 34.50 -30.98
C SER A 244 7.05 35.33 -29.94
N ILE A 245 7.77 35.97 -29.01
CA ILE A 245 7.15 36.91 -28.05
C ILE A 245 6.54 38.08 -28.79
N VAL A 246 5.34 38.44 -28.33
CA VAL A 246 4.51 39.47 -28.89
C VAL A 246 3.93 40.30 -27.76
N GLY A 247 3.92 41.62 -27.94
CA GLY A 247 3.29 42.56 -27.01
C GLY A 247 4.09 42.77 -25.74
N GLU A 248 3.57 43.62 -24.85
CA GLU A 248 4.29 44.02 -23.64
C GLU A 248 4.22 42.99 -22.50
N GLY A 249 3.29 42.02 -22.58
CA GLY A 249 3.02 41.08 -21.49
C GLY A 249 2.37 41.76 -20.28
N ILE A 250 2.07 40.97 -19.25
CA ILE A 250 1.46 41.47 -18.02
C ILE A 250 2.52 41.59 -16.93
N SER A 251 2.79 42.82 -16.49
CA SER A 251 3.78 43.10 -15.45
C SER A 251 3.34 42.57 -14.08
N PHE A 252 4.13 41.70 -13.46
CA PHE A 252 3.84 41.20 -12.10
C PHE A 252 3.80 42.33 -11.07
N ALA A 253 4.64 43.36 -11.23
CA ALA A 253 4.66 44.52 -10.34
C ALA A 253 3.37 45.37 -10.41
N GLU A 254 2.64 45.30 -11.53
CA GLU A 254 1.36 46.01 -11.71
C GLU A 254 0.16 45.13 -11.37
N ALA A 255 0.25 43.83 -11.64
CA ALA A 255 -0.85 42.89 -11.47
C ALA A 255 -1.06 42.43 -10.02
N VAL A 256 -0.02 42.53 -9.18
CA VAL A 256 -0.02 41.98 -7.82
C VAL A 256 0.14 43.11 -6.79
N GLN A 257 -0.75 43.16 -5.80
CA GLN A 257 -0.76 44.24 -4.79
C GLN A 257 0.20 43.96 -3.63
N GLU A 258 0.35 42.69 -3.23
CA GLU A 258 1.25 42.27 -2.16
C GLU A 258 2.70 42.16 -2.67
N PRO A 259 3.70 42.15 -1.76
CA PRO A 259 5.08 41.94 -2.17
C PRO A 259 5.20 40.65 -2.98
N PHE A 260 5.76 40.74 -4.19
CA PHE A 260 5.93 39.58 -5.09
C PHE A 260 6.64 38.38 -4.44
N THR A 261 7.48 38.65 -3.44
CA THR A 261 8.16 37.62 -2.63
C THR A 261 7.20 36.68 -1.90
N GLU A 262 5.95 37.07 -1.66
CA GLU A 262 4.92 36.22 -1.04
C GLU A 262 4.34 35.16 -1.98
N TYR A 263 4.63 35.27 -3.28
CA TYR A 263 4.24 34.32 -4.32
C TYR A 263 5.37 33.35 -4.70
N LEU A 264 6.59 33.62 -4.22
CA LEU A 264 7.79 32.84 -4.47
C LEU A 264 8.10 31.89 -3.31
N GLU A 265 8.31 30.61 -3.61
CA GLU A 265 8.75 29.59 -2.64
C GLU A 265 9.72 28.66 -3.34
N ASP A 266 10.84 28.31 -2.69
CA ASP A 266 11.89 27.44 -3.25
C ASP A 266 12.36 27.84 -4.66
N ASN A 267 12.49 29.15 -4.90
CA ASN A 267 12.85 29.70 -6.20
C ASN A 267 11.86 29.31 -7.32
N SER A 268 10.59 29.12 -6.98
CA SER A 268 9.52 28.70 -7.88
C SER A 268 8.24 29.54 -7.74
N ILE A 269 7.54 29.71 -8.85
CA ILE A 269 6.24 30.37 -8.92
C ILE A 269 5.22 29.35 -9.44
N VAL A 270 4.01 29.42 -8.90
CA VAL A 270 2.88 28.60 -9.37
C VAL A 270 1.83 29.52 -9.96
N ILE A 271 1.57 29.34 -11.25
CA ILE A 271 0.53 30.06 -11.99
C ILE A 271 -0.52 29.04 -12.40
N ARG A 272 -1.76 29.26 -11.98
CA ARG A 272 -2.91 28.49 -12.44
C ARG A 272 -3.43 29.09 -13.72
N VAL A 273 -3.48 28.28 -14.76
CA VAL A 273 -4.36 28.55 -15.89
C VAL A 273 -5.74 28.06 -15.50
N LYS A 274 -6.63 28.99 -15.17
CA LYS A 274 -7.97 28.67 -14.67
C LYS A 274 -8.88 28.19 -15.79
N SER A 275 -8.84 28.88 -16.92
CA SER A 275 -9.65 28.56 -18.10
C SER A 275 -9.08 29.22 -19.34
N VAL A 276 -9.34 28.61 -20.50
CA VAL A 276 -9.20 29.27 -21.80
C VAL A 276 -10.56 29.28 -22.48
N ASN A 277 -11.09 30.46 -22.72
CA ASN A 277 -12.29 30.62 -23.52
C ASN A 277 -11.87 30.74 -24.99
N VAL A 278 -12.25 29.76 -25.81
CA VAL A 278 -11.99 29.77 -27.25
C VAL A 278 -13.20 30.35 -27.95
N GLU A 279 -13.04 31.50 -28.59
CA GLU A 279 -14.10 32.10 -29.39
C GLU A 279 -14.23 31.33 -30.70
N SER A 280 -15.41 30.77 -30.95
CA SER A 280 -15.70 30.20 -32.26
C SER A 280 -15.92 31.34 -33.25
N LEU A 281 -15.07 31.44 -34.26
CA LEU A 281 -15.29 32.36 -35.37
C LEU A 281 -16.55 31.91 -36.11
N VAL A 282 -17.63 32.68 -35.98
CA VAL A 282 -18.83 32.51 -36.80
C VAL A 282 -18.40 32.65 -38.26
N ARG A 283 -18.64 31.59 -39.04
CA ARG A 283 -18.30 31.38 -40.46
C ARG A 283 -18.13 32.68 -41.26
N ILE A 284 -16.91 33.21 -41.31
CA ILE A 284 -16.46 34.05 -42.42
C ILE A 284 -15.21 33.35 -42.94
N SER A 285 -15.42 32.55 -43.99
CA SER A 285 -14.43 31.93 -44.88
C SER A 285 -13.08 31.59 -44.24
N ALA A 286 -12.92 30.36 -43.78
CA ALA A 286 -11.63 29.80 -43.38
C ALA A 286 -10.61 29.98 -44.52
N VAL A 287 -9.68 30.91 -44.35
CA VAL A 287 -8.48 30.97 -45.18
C VAL A 287 -7.55 29.88 -44.64
N ILE A 288 -7.64 28.70 -45.25
CA ILE A 288 -6.64 27.66 -45.07
C ILE A 288 -5.35 28.23 -45.68
N SER A 289 -4.49 28.82 -44.86
CA SER A 289 -3.16 29.23 -45.32
C SER A 289 -2.32 27.97 -45.49
N PRO A 290 -1.95 27.58 -46.73
CA PRO A 290 -1.05 26.45 -46.93
C PRO A 290 0.34 26.78 -46.37
N PRO A 291 1.12 25.77 -45.94
CA PRO A 291 2.50 25.99 -45.53
C PRO A 291 3.28 26.69 -46.66
N PRO A 292 4.19 27.64 -46.33
CA PRO A 292 5.01 28.30 -47.35
C PRO A 292 5.83 27.26 -48.11
N ASN A 293 5.64 27.19 -49.43
CA ASN A 293 6.34 26.25 -50.28
C ASN A 293 7.82 26.65 -50.37
N ASP A 294 8.72 25.69 -50.12
CA ASP A 294 10.17 25.87 -50.20
C ASP A 294 10.59 26.44 -51.56
N LYS A 295 10.87 27.75 -51.62
CA LYS A 295 11.99 28.37 -52.36
C LYS A 295 11.85 29.91 -52.37
N LYS A 296 12.90 30.55 -51.83
CA LYS A 296 13.22 32.00 -51.81
C LYS A 296 12.44 32.84 -50.79
N MET A 297 12.95 32.87 -49.56
CA MET A 297 12.85 34.07 -48.72
C MET A 297 13.88 35.10 -49.20
N VAL A 298 13.41 36.19 -49.81
CA VAL A 298 14.17 37.42 -49.96
C VAL A 298 14.00 38.18 -48.65
N PHE A 299 15.08 38.31 -47.88
CA PHE A 299 15.09 39.16 -46.70
C PHE A 299 15.25 40.62 -47.13
N GLU A 300 14.17 41.39 -47.08
CA GLU A 300 14.27 42.85 -47.04
C GLU A 300 14.47 43.26 -45.58
N ILE A 301 15.73 43.48 -45.20
CA ILE A 301 16.08 43.98 -43.87
C ILE A 301 15.93 45.50 -43.89
N THR A 302 14.75 46.00 -43.53
CA THR A 302 14.60 47.41 -43.12
C THR A 302 14.81 47.50 -41.60
N GLY A 303 15.91 48.14 -41.18
CA GLY A 303 16.06 48.61 -39.78
C GLY A 303 17.26 48.10 -38.96
N PHE A 304 18.40 47.74 -39.58
CA PHE A 304 19.64 47.53 -38.83
C PHE A 304 20.31 48.87 -38.47
N SER A 305 19.82 49.54 -37.42
CA SER A 305 20.48 50.77 -36.92
C SER A 305 20.54 50.94 -35.41
N HIS A 306 20.43 49.88 -34.59
CA HIS A 306 20.54 50.06 -33.14
C HIS A 306 21.43 49.11 -32.33
N HIS A 307 22.14 48.14 -32.91
CA HIS A 307 23.13 47.35 -32.16
C HIS A 307 24.53 47.46 -32.77
N LYS A 308 25.25 48.51 -32.35
CA LYS A 308 26.69 48.65 -32.54
C LYS A 308 27.33 49.04 -31.20
N LYS A 309 27.79 48.05 -30.44
CA LYS A 309 28.80 48.17 -29.37
C LYS A 309 29.66 46.91 -29.48
N SER A 310 30.76 46.99 -30.23
CA SER A 310 32.13 47.26 -29.76
C SER A 310 32.71 46.09 -28.96
N ASN A 311 33.25 45.09 -29.67
CA ASN A 311 34.32 44.26 -29.14
C ASN A 311 35.64 44.91 -29.54
N SER A 312 36.14 45.77 -28.67
CA SER A 312 37.53 46.21 -28.65
C SER A 312 38.20 45.61 -27.42
N GLU A 313 39.25 44.84 -27.70
CA GLU A 313 40.40 44.53 -26.84
C GLU A 313 40.24 43.49 -25.73
N CYS A 314 40.87 42.33 -25.97
CA CYS A 314 41.90 41.79 -25.09
C CYS A 314 42.95 41.08 -25.96
N ILE A 315 44.14 41.69 -26.06
CA ILE A 315 45.42 40.97 -26.13
C ILE A 315 45.80 40.67 -24.68
#